data_AF-A0A7C5XFF4-F1
#
_entry.id   AF-A0A7C5XFF4-F1
#
_cell.length_a   1.000
_cell.length_b   1.000
_cell.length_c   1.000
_cell.angle_alpha   90.00
_cell.angle_beta   90.00
_cell.angle_gamma   90.00
#
_symmetry.space_group_name_H-M   'P 1'
#
loop_
_entity.id
_entity.type
_entity.pdbx_description
1 polymer ?
#
loop_
_entity_poly.entity_id
_entity_poly.type
_entity_poly.pdbx_seq_one_letter_code
_entity_poly.pdbx_strand_id
1 'polypeptide(L)' 'MMEAKVLGIREEVVKERLGLTSNYAAAYAVKAIDVDVIAAYPITPQTTIIEKLAEFVANGEL' A
#
# COMPACT_ATOMS: atom_id res chain seq x y z
N MET A 1 28.14 11.05 24.73
CA MET A 1 27.81 11.78 23.49
C MET A 1 27.49 10.88 22.28
N MET A 2 27.71 9.56 22.32
CA MET A 2 27.45 8.65 21.18
C MET A 2 26.14 7.83 21.28
N GLU A 3 25.50 7.76 22.45
CA GLU A 3 24.24 7.00 22.65
C GLU A 3 22.98 7.76 22.20
N ALA A 4 22.91 9.07 22.41
CA ALA A 4 21.72 9.87 22.07
C ALA A 4 21.44 9.90 20.55
N LYS A 5 22.48 9.77 19.71
CA LYS A 5 22.34 9.77 18.25
C LYS A 5 21.77 8.44 17.70
N VAL A 6 21.96 7.33 18.43
CA VAL A 6 21.43 6.01 18.04
C VAL A 6 19.92 5.90 18.33
N LEU A 7 19.43 6.57 19.37
CA LEU A 7 18.01 6.65 19.69
C LEU A 7 17.23 7.53 18.69
N GLY A 8 17.81 8.63 18.22
CA GLY A 8 17.18 9.49 17.20
C GLY A 8 16.94 8.79 15.85
N ILE A 9 17.80 7.82 15.47
CA ILE A 9 17.60 7.01 14.26
C ILE A 9 16.40 6.05 14.40
N ARG A 10 16.02 5.67 15.63
CA ARG A 10 14.90 4.74 15.88
C ARG A 10 13.55 5.44 15.87
N GLU A 11 13.47 6.71 16.29
CA GLU A 11 12.22 7.49 16.26
C GLU A 11 11.85 7.98 14.86
N GLU A 12 12.82 8.33 14.00
CA GLU A 12 12.55 8.74 12.61
C GLU A 12 11.99 7.62 11.72
N VAL A 13 12.09 6.34 12.14
CA VAL A 13 11.67 5.16 11.36
C VAL A 13 10.50 4.43 12.02
N VAL A 14 9.66 5.11 12.78
CA VAL A 14 8.32 4.58 13.09
C VAL A 14 7.35 5.10 12.03
N LYS A 15 7.53 4.65 10.78
CA LYS A 15 6.42 4.69 9.81
C LYS A 15 5.31 3.81 10.36
N GLU A 16 4.10 4.35 10.43
CA GLU A 16 2.90 3.60 10.81
C GLU A 16 2.85 2.27 10.02
N ARG A 17 2.81 1.14 10.74
CA ARG A 17 2.79 -0.19 10.11
C ARG A 17 1.36 -0.55 9.79
N LEU A 18 1.01 -0.51 8.50
CA LEU A 18 -0.29 -0.94 8.04
C LEU A 18 -0.34 -2.46 7.88
N GLY A 19 -1.23 -3.13 8.63
CA GLY A 19 -1.49 -4.55 8.46
C GLY A 19 -2.32 -4.79 7.20
N LEU A 20 -1.72 -5.44 6.20
CA LEU A 20 -2.36 -5.71 4.90
C LEU A 20 -2.44 -7.20 4.62
N THR A 21 -3.51 -7.62 3.93
CA THR A 21 -3.52 -8.89 3.21
C THR A 21 -2.58 -8.79 2.01
N SER A 22 -2.11 -9.92 1.46
CA SER A 22 -1.26 -9.91 0.26
C SER A 22 -1.92 -9.20 -0.92
N ASN A 23 -3.24 -9.37 -1.08
CA ASN A 23 -4.01 -8.71 -2.14
C ASN A 23 -4.06 -7.19 -1.95
N TYR A 24 -4.28 -6.72 -0.72
CA TYR A 24 -4.28 -5.28 -0.47
C TYR A 24 -2.87 -4.70 -0.62
N ALA A 25 -1.82 -5.43 -0.20
CA ALA A 25 -0.44 -5.00 -0.44
C ALA A 25 -0.16 -4.80 -1.94
N ALA A 26 -0.66 -5.70 -2.80
CA ALA A 26 -0.58 -5.53 -4.25
C ALA A 26 -1.36 -4.31 -4.76
N ALA A 27 -2.59 -4.07 -4.26
CA ALA A 27 -3.36 -2.88 -4.63
C ALA A 27 -2.66 -1.58 -4.21
N TYR A 28 -2.08 -1.52 -3.01
CA TYR A 28 -1.27 -0.37 -2.55
C TYR A 28 -0.01 -0.17 -3.39
N ALA A 29 0.64 -1.26 -3.83
CA ALA A 29 1.79 -1.18 -4.73
C ALA A 29 1.40 -0.60 -6.09
N VAL A 30 0.26 -1.04 -6.67
CA VAL A 30 -0.28 -0.50 -7.92
C VAL A 30 -0.63 0.99 -7.77
N LYS A 31 -1.22 1.38 -6.64
CA LYS A 31 -1.44 2.80 -6.32
C LYS A 31 -0.15 3.61 -6.26
N ALA A 32 0.90 3.07 -5.64
CA ALA A 32 2.16 3.79 -5.49
C ALA A 32 2.90 4.02 -6.82
N ILE A 33 2.61 3.23 -7.86
CA ILE A 33 3.23 3.37 -9.19
C ILE A 33 2.39 4.21 -10.17
N ASP A 34 1.19 4.66 -9.78
CA ASP A 34 0.35 5.58 -10.55
C ASP A 34 0.07 5.11 -12.00
N VAL A 35 -0.65 4.00 -12.14
CA VAL A 35 -0.98 3.42 -13.46
C VAL A 35 -2.22 4.05 -14.07
N ASP A 36 -2.19 4.30 -15.39
CA ASP A 36 -3.33 4.88 -16.11
C ASP A 36 -4.45 3.86 -16.42
N VAL A 37 -4.10 2.57 -16.58
CA VAL A 37 -5.04 1.54 -17.05
C VAL A 37 -4.83 0.22 -16.31
N ILE A 38 -5.92 -0.36 -15.84
CA ILE A 38 -5.95 -1.70 -15.22
C ILE A 38 -6.93 -2.59 -15.98
N ALA A 39 -6.43 -3.70 -16.53
CA ALA A 39 -7.28 -4.75 -17.06
C ALA A 39 -7.69 -5.70 -15.91
N ALA A 40 -8.99 -5.83 -15.68
CA ALA A 40 -9.52 -6.63 -14.58
C ALA A 40 -10.39 -7.79 -15.09
N TYR A 41 -10.11 -9.00 -14.60
CA TYR A 41 -10.97 -10.18 -14.77
C TYR A 41 -11.17 -10.85 -13.39
N PRO A 42 -12.39 -10.85 -12.83
CA PRO A 42 -12.62 -11.35 -11.48
C PRO A 42 -12.36 -12.86 -11.33
N ILE A 43 -11.53 -13.25 -10.35
CA ILE A 43 -11.29 -14.65 -9.97
C ILE A 43 -10.89 -14.79 -8.49
N THR A 44 -11.39 -15.83 -7.81
CA THR A 44 -11.02 -16.14 -6.41
C THR A 44 -9.63 -16.80 -6.34
N PRO A 45 -8.74 -16.43 -5.40
CA PRO A 45 -8.90 -15.49 -4.28
C PRO A 45 -8.46 -14.05 -4.57
N GLN A 46 -8.18 -13.69 -5.82
CA GLN A 46 -7.57 -12.41 -6.21
C GLN A 46 -8.57 -11.25 -6.32
N THR A 47 -9.89 -11.51 -6.40
CA THR A 47 -10.96 -10.52 -6.56
C THR A 47 -10.80 -9.27 -5.68
N THR A 48 -10.35 -9.43 -4.44
CA THR A 48 -10.17 -8.33 -3.48
C THR A 48 -9.08 -7.32 -3.86
N ILE A 49 -8.16 -7.65 -4.77
CA ILE A 49 -7.24 -6.68 -5.37
C ILE A 49 -8.04 -5.67 -6.21
N ILE A 50 -8.90 -6.18 -7.09
CA ILE A 50 -9.68 -5.37 -8.03
C ILE A 50 -10.68 -4.50 -7.30
N GLU A 51 -11.35 -5.04 -6.28
CA GLU A 51 -12.27 -4.28 -5.43
C GLU A 51 -11.57 -3.09 -4.76
N LYS A 52 -10.36 -3.30 -4.21
CA LYS A 52 -9.60 -2.22 -3.56
C LYS A 52 -9.06 -1.19 -4.55
N LEU A 53 -8.66 -1.61 -5.76
CA LEU A 53 -8.26 -0.68 -6.81
C LEU A 53 -9.44 0.17 -7.29
N ALA A 54 -10.63 -0.42 -7.44
CA ALA A 54 -11.84 0.33 -7.78
C ALA A 54 -12.20 1.37 -6.71
N GLU A 55 -12.00 1.05 -5.43
CA GLU A 55 -12.14 2.02 -4.33
C GLU A 55 -11.17 3.21 -4.46
N PHE A 56 -9.89 2.95 -4.78
CA PHE A 56 -8.92 4.03 -4.98
C PHE A 56 -9.28 4.94 -6.16
N VAL A 57 -9.72 4.37 -7.29
CA VAL A 57 -10.20 5.16 -8.44
C VAL A 57 -11.42 5.99 -8.05
N ALA A 58 -12.37 5.41 -7.33
CA ALA A 58 -13.57 6.12 -6.87
C ALA A 58 -13.25 7.30 -5.93
N ASN A 59 -12.19 7.18 -5.13
CA ASN A 59 -11.71 8.22 -4.23
C ASN A 59 -10.79 9.27 -4.92
N GLY A 60 -10.44 9.08 -6.19
CA GLY A 60 -9.44 9.92 -6.89
C GLY A 60 -8.02 9.75 -6.31
N GLU A 61 -7.75 8.60 -5.71
CA GLU A 61 -6.46 8.22 -5.15
C GLU A 61 -5.57 7.44 -6.14
N LEU A 62 -6.17 7.02 -7.25
CA LEU A 62 -5.59 6.37 -8.42
C LEU A 62 -6.31 6.92 -9.66
#